data_AF-A0A0R3RBB8-F1
#
_entry.id   AF-A0A0R3RBB8-F1
#
_cell.length_a   1.000
_cell.length_b   1.000
_cell.length_c   1.000
_cell.angle_alpha   90.00
_cell.angle_beta   90.00
_cell.angle_gamma   90.00
#
_symmetry.space_group_name_H-M   'P 1'
#
loop_
_entity.id
_entity.type
_entity.pdbx_description
1 polymer ?
#
loop_
_entity_poly.entity_id
_entity_poly.type
_entity_poly.pdbx_seq_one_letter_code
_entity_poly.pdbx_strand_id
1 'polypeptide(L)'
;MYDIIGNMQRTMYTEIQDRVTNQLKTWVLSDYQRIINSIELLKEKRYQMDIVTMEVEKIGSKDEKTETAQSFKVEQSRKDYEMQLALVKADLRKIPAILIDQATCLKHFNELMADYHKQMEEVLEKFGAGKV
;
A
#
# COMPACT_ATOMS: atom_id res chain seq x y z
N MET A 1 -28.82 -16.46 28.02
CA MET A 1 -27.70 -15.51 28.17
C MET A 1 -26.55 -15.86 27.22
N TYR A 2 -25.91 -17.03 27.38
CA TYR A 2 -24.76 -17.43 26.57
C TYR A 2 -25.02 -17.46 25.05
N ASP A 3 -26.21 -17.87 24.60
CA ASP A 3 -26.54 -17.84 23.16
C ASP A 3 -26.59 -16.41 22.59
N ILE A 4 -27.06 -15.44 23.37
CA ILE A 4 -27.13 -14.03 22.97
C ILE A 4 -25.71 -13.47 22.84
N ILE A 5 -24.87 -13.74 23.85
CA ILE A 5 -23.45 -13.39 23.86
C ILE A 5 -22.73 -14.02 22.67
N GLY A 6 -22.97 -15.31 22.40
CA GLY A 6 -22.34 -16.02 21.28
C GLY A 6 -22.78 -15.50 19.92
N ASN A 7 -24.02 -15.03 19.77
CA ASN A 7 -24.49 -14.38 18.54
C ASN A 7 -23.86 -12.99 18.36
N MET A 8 -23.74 -12.20 19.43
CA MET A 8 -23.06 -10.90 19.39
C MET A 8 -21.58 -11.04 19.02
N GLN A 9 -20.87 -12.00 19.62
CA GLN A 9 -19.48 -12.27 19.30
C GLN A 9 -19.28 -12.67 17.84
N ARG A 10 -20.15 -13.54 17.30
CA ARG A 10 -20.12 -13.91 15.89
C ARG A 10 -20.37 -12.70 14.98
N THR A 11 -21.35 -11.87 15.31
CA THR A 11 -21.67 -10.66 14.54
C THR A 11 -20.50 -9.68 14.53
N MET A 12 -19.92 -9.39 15.71
CA MET A 12 -18.74 -8.55 15.84
C MET A 12 -17.57 -9.09 15.02
N TYR A 13 -17.32 -10.41 15.08
CA TYR A 13 -16.24 -11.04 14.32
C TYR A 13 -16.41 -10.83 12.80
N THR A 14 -17.60 -11.12 12.27
CA THR A 14 -17.90 -10.95 10.84
C THR A 14 -17.78 -9.48 10.41
N GLU A 15 -18.31 -8.55 11.19
CA GLU A 15 -18.24 -7.11 10.86
C GLU A 15 -16.79 -6.58 10.91
N ILE A 16 -15.96 -7.01 11.88
CA ILE A 16 -14.53 -6.68 11.92
C ILE A 16 -13.83 -7.27 10.70
N GLN A 17 -14.14 -8.52 10.33
CA GLN A 17 -13.55 -9.17 9.18
C GLN A 17 -13.83 -8.38 7.89
N ASP A 18 -15.07 -7.98 7.67
CA ASP A 18 -15.50 -7.34 6.43
C ASP A 18 -15.08 -5.87 6.33
N ARG A 19 -15.23 -5.09 7.41
CA ARG A 19 -15.01 -3.64 7.40
C ARG A 19 -13.58 -3.22 7.74
N VAL A 20 -12.80 -4.11 8.35
CA VAL A 20 -11.44 -3.79 8.83
C VAL A 20 -10.42 -4.74 8.20
N THR A 21 -10.51 -6.04 8.51
CA THR A 21 -9.46 -7.00 8.14
C THR A 21 -9.31 -7.14 6.62
N ASN A 22 -10.41 -7.34 5.90
CA ASN A 22 -10.38 -7.54 4.45
C ASN A 22 -9.92 -6.28 3.70
N GLN A 23 -10.29 -5.10 4.18
CA GLN A 23 -9.86 -3.83 3.61
C GLN A 23 -8.35 -3.62 3.78
N LEU A 24 -7.85 -3.79 5.00
CA LEU A 24 -6.41 -3.68 5.29
C LEU A 24 -5.60 -4.73 4.53
N LYS A 25 -6.10 -5.96 4.41
CA LYS A 25 -5.43 -7.04 3.67
C LYS A 25 -5.32 -6.72 2.18
N THR A 26 -6.37 -6.17 1.57
CA THR A 26 -6.36 -5.72 0.17
C THR A 26 -5.26 -4.69 -0.05
N TRP A 27 -5.12 -3.72 0.86
CA TRP A 27 -4.08 -2.70 0.77
C TRP A 27 -2.66 -3.30 0.84
N VAL A 28 -2.40 -4.16 1.83
CA VAL A 28 -1.07 -4.79 2.00
C VAL A 28 -0.69 -5.63 0.78
N LEU A 29 -1.62 -6.46 0.28
CA LEU A 29 -1.33 -7.40 -0.79
C LEU A 29 -1.24 -6.74 -2.17
N SER A 30 -2.01 -5.69 -2.43
CA SER A 30 -2.10 -5.06 -3.75
C SER A 30 -1.24 -3.80 -3.83
N ASP A 31 -1.63 -2.75 -3.10
CA ASP A 31 -1.07 -1.41 -3.32
C ASP A 31 0.32 -1.25 -2.72
N TYR A 32 0.55 -1.76 -1.51
CA TYR A 32 1.86 -1.65 -0.87
C TYR A 32 2.94 -2.38 -1.69
N GLN A 33 2.71 -3.64 -2.04
CA GLN A 33 3.68 -4.42 -2.81
C GLN A 33 3.93 -3.80 -4.20
N ARG A 34 2.88 -3.32 -4.88
CA ARG A 34 3.03 -2.64 -6.17
C ARG A 34 3.92 -1.40 -6.07
N ILE A 35 3.68 -0.56 -5.06
CA ILE A 35 4.45 0.68 -4.85
C ILE A 35 5.92 0.36 -4.59
N ILE A 36 6.20 -0.61 -3.70
CA ILE A 36 7.56 -1.03 -3.39
C ILE A 36 8.28 -1.58 -4.63
N ASN A 37 7.65 -2.50 -5.36
CA ASN A 37 8.22 -3.05 -6.60
C ASN A 37 8.49 -1.96 -7.64
N SER A 38 7.60 -0.96 -7.76
CA SER A 38 7.75 0.16 -8.69
C SER A 38 8.94 1.06 -8.32
N ILE A 39 9.17 1.28 -7.02
CA ILE A 39 10.33 2.01 -6.49
C ILE A 39 11.63 1.22 -6.72
N GLU A 40 11.62 -0.09 -6.51
CA GLU A 40 12.79 -0.95 -6.78
C GLU A 40 13.15 -0.92 -8.26
N LEU A 41 12.17 -1.04 -9.15
CA LEU A 41 12.39 -0.93 -10.59
C LEU A 41 12.93 0.45 -11.00
N LEU A 42 12.49 1.53 -10.34
CA LEU A 42 13.04 2.87 -10.57
C LEU A 42 14.52 2.95 -10.18
N LYS A 43 14.92 2.34 -9.05
CA LYS A 43 16.32 2.28 -8.62
C LYS A 43 17.17 1.51 -9.63
N GLU A 44 16.66 0.39 -10.12
CA GLU A 44 17.33 -0.40 -11.16
C GLU A 44 17.50 0.42 -12.45
N LYS A 45 16.44 1.09 -12.93
CA LYS A 45 16.51 1.94 -14.12
C LYS A 45 17.50 3.10 -13.96
N ARG A 46 17.59 3.69 -12.76
CA ARG A 46 18.62 4.70 -12.45
C ARG A 46 20.03 4.11 -12.56
N TYR A 47 20.26 2.95 -11.96
CA TYR A 47 21.56 2.28 -12.02
C TYR A 47 21.98 1.94 -13.47
N GLN A 48 21.05 1.44 -14.29
CA GLN A 48 21.29 1.18 -15.71
C GLN A 48 21.65 2.46 -16.48
N MET A 49 20.95 3.57 -16.21
CA MET A 49 21.27 4.88 -16.81
C MET A 49 22.67 5.37 -16.40
N ASP A 50 23.03 5.21 -15.12
CA ASP A 50 24.34 5.59 -14.59
C ASP A 50 25.47 4.77 -15.27
N ILE A 51 25.28 3.44 -15.44
CA ILE A 51 26.23 2.59 -16.18
C ILE A 51 26.41 3.08 -17.61
N VAL A 52 25.30 3.26 -18.34
CA VAL A 52 25.35 3.67 -19.76
C VAL A 52 26.07 5.01 -19.91
N THR A 53 25.83 5.95 -18.98
CA THR A 53 26.51 7.26 -18.98
C THR A 53 28.02 7.08 -18.74
N MET A 54 28.42 6.28 -17.75
CA MET A 54 29.83 6.00 -17.46
C MET A 54 30.54 5.26 -18.61
N GLU A 55 29.86 4.36 -19.31
CA GLU A 55 30.42 3.65 -20.46
C GLU A 55 30.70 4.60 -21.63
N VAL A 56 29.79 5.55 -21.88
CA VAL A 56 29.97 6.58 -22.91
C VAL A 56 31.13 7.51 -22.56
N GLU A 57 31.28 7.91 -21.29
CA GLU A 57 32.40 8.75 -20.84
C GLU A 57 33.77 8.07 -20.98
N LYS A 58 33.84 6.74 -20.82
CA LYS A 58 35.10 5.98 -20.96
C LYS A 58 35.52 5.73 -22.40
N ILE A 59 34.56 5.59 -23.30
CA ILE A 59 34.81 5.31 -24.71
C ILE A 59 34.93 6.66 -25.42
N GLY A 60 36.12 7.27 -25.37
CA GLY A 60 36.42 8.45 -26.18
C GLY A 60 36.15 8.16 -27.66
N SER A 61 35.09 8.75 -28.20
CA SER A 61 34.60 8.54 -29.56
C SER A 61 35.62 9.09 -30.57
N LYS A 62 35.95 8.29 -31.60
CA LYS A 62 36.80 8.67 -32.74
C LYS A 62 36.03 8.65 -34.08
N ASP A 63 34.74 8.29 -34.07
CA ASP A 63 33.96 8.02 -35.29
C ASP A 63 32.47 8.40 -35.09
N GLU A 64 31.88 9.15 -36.04
CA GLU A 64 30.53 9.74 -35.94
C GLU A 64 29.42 8.71 -35.74
N LYS A 65 29.58 7.51 -36.33
CA LYS A 65 28.60 6.42 -36.20
C LYS A 65 28.52 5.85 -34.78
N THR A 66 29.67 5.74 -34.11
CA THR A 66 29.74 5.31 -32.71
C THR A 66 29.16 6.37 -31.77
N GLU A 67 29.39 7.65 -32.07
CA GLU A 67 28.89 8.79 -31.30
C GLU A 67 27.35 8.85 -31.34
N THR A 68 26.77 8.66 -32.54
CA THR A 68 25.31 8.66 -32.74
C THR A 68 24.64 7.48 -32.01
N ALA A 69 25.25 6.29 -32.08
CA ALA A 69 24.72 5.10 -31.40
C ALA A 69 24.80 5.20 -29.87
N GLN A 70 25.86 5.80 -29.34
CA GLN A 70 26.01 6.08 -27.90
C GLN A 70 24.99 7.12 -27.42
N SER A 71 24.82 8.22 -28.17
CA SER A 71 23.81 9.24 -27.89
C SER A 71 22.39 8.65 -27.83
N PHE A 72 22.05 7.77 -28.79
CA PHE A 72 20.77 7.08 -28.79
C PHE A 72 20.56 6.19 -27.56
N LYS A 73 21.59 5.43 -27.14
CA LYS A 73 21.50 4.56 -25.95
C LYS A 73 21.28 5.36 -24.66
N VAL A 74 21.97 6.50 -24.52
CA VAL A 74 21.80 7.41 -23.36
C VAL A 74 20.39 8.01 -23.36
N GLU A 75 19.90 8.45 -24.51
CA GLU A 75 18.55 9.02 -24.60
C GLU A 75 17.48 7.97 -24.31
N GLN A 76 17.67 6.72 -24.76
CA GLN A 76 16.74 5.63 -24.46
C GLN A 76 16.75 5.27 -22.96
N SER A 77 17.92 5.15 -22.33
CA SER A 77 18.00 4.84 -20.90
C SER A 77 17.40 5.95 -20.03
N ARG A 78 17.56 7.22 -20.45
CA ARG A 78 16.91 8.38 -19.83
C ARG A 78 15.39 8.31 -19.95
N LYS A 79 14.84 8.04 -21.15
CA LYS A 79 13.39 7.93 -21.35
C LYS A 79 12.77 6.80 -20.53
N ASP A 80 13.43 5.65 -20.47
CA ASP A 80 13.02 4.52 -19.64
C ASP A 80 12.94 4.91 -18.16
N TYR A 81 13.95 5.62 -17.65
CA TYR A 81 13.97 6.13 -16.28
C TYR A 81 12.86 7.16 -16.03
N GLU A 82 12.69 8.14 -16.93
CA GLU A 82 11.66 9.18 -16.81
C GLU A 82 10.24 8.60 -16.82
N MET A 83 9.99 7.60 -17.68
CA MET A 83 8.72 6.86 -17.71
C MET A 83 8.47 6.16 -16.37
N GLN A 84 9.46 5.42 -15.85
CA GLN A 84 9.32 4.73 -14.56
C GLN A 84 9.14 5.73 -13.40
N LEU A 85 9.82 6.87 -13.44
CA LEU A 85 9.69 7.94 -12.46
C LEU A 85 8.27 8.51 -12.46
N ALA A 86 7.66 8.69 -13.64
CA ALA A 86 6.29 9.15 -13.76
C ALA A 86 5.30 8.16 -13.14
N LEU A 87 5.50 6.85 -13.37
CA LEU A 87 4.67 5.79 -12.76
C LEU A 87 4.79 5.80 -11.23
N VAL A 88 6.01 5.86 -10.68
CA VAL A 88 6.21 5.95 -9.23
C VAL A 88 5.55 7.21 -8.66
N LYS A 89 5.71 8.37 -9.30
CA LYS A 89 5.05 9.61 -8.86
C LYS A 89 3.53 9.48 -8.85
N ALA A 90 2.95 8.84 -9.87
CA ALA A 90 1.50 8.62 -9.94
C ALA A 90 1.02 7.71 -8.80
N ASP A 91 1.79 6.68 -8.45
CA ASP A 91 1.48 5.79 -7.34
C ASP A 91 1.64 6.46 -5.96
N LEU A 92 2.71 7.24 -5.76
CA LEU A 92 2.92 7.99 -4.50
C LEU A 92 1.83 9.04 -4.25
N ARG A 93 1.26 9.64 -5.31
CA ARG A 93 0.12 10.57 -5.20
C ARG A 93 -1.14 9.92 -4.62
N LYS A 94 -1.25 8.58 -4.64
CA LYS A 94 -2.39 7.84 -4.07
C LYS A 94 -2.24 7.61 -2.55
N ILE A 95 -1.05 7.78 -1.98
CA ILE A 95 -0.78 7.54 -0.55
C ILE A 95 -1.74 8.31 0.38
N PRO A 96 -2.05 9.59 0.16
CA PRO A 96 -2.98 10.30 1.04
C PRO A 96 -4.39 9.66 1.08
N ALA A 97 -4.92 9.22 -0.07
CA ALA A 97 -6.20 8.54 -0.13
C ALA A 97 -6.16 7.21 0.63
N ILE A 98 -5.09 6.43 0.43
CA ILE A 98 -4.83 5.20 1.17
C ILE A 98 -4.83 5.44 2.69
N LEU A 99 -4.16 6.49 3.16
CA LEU A 99 -4.10 6.80 4.60
C LEU A 99 -5.48 7.15 5.17
N ILE A 100 -6.32 7.83 4.38
CA ILE A 100 -7.71 8.12 4.76
C ILE A 100 -8.53 6.83 4.86
N ASP A 101 -8.37 5.91 3.91
CA ASP A 101 -9.06 4.61 3.93
C ASP A 101 -8.63 3.77 5.15
N GLN A 102 -7.33 3.78 5.49
CA GLN A 102 -6.81 3.14 6.69
C GLN A 102 -7.37 3.76 7.97
N ALA A 103 -7.42 5.10 8.06
CA ALA A 103 -8.04 5.79 9.19
C ALA A 103 -9.53 5.45 9.33
N THR A 104 -10.23 5.29 8.20
CA THR A 104 -11.63 4.86 8.16
C THR A 104 -11.78 3.44 8.72
N CYS A 105 -10.87 2.52 8.41
CA CYS A 105 -10.86 1.17 8.99
C CYS A 105 -10.68 1.22 10.52
N LEU A 106 -9.76 2.06 11.02
CA LEU A 106 -9.56 2.24 12.46
C LEU A 106 -10.78 2.82 13.16
N LYS A 107 -11.45 3.78 12.52
CA LYS A 107 -12.72 4.33 13.01
C LYS A 107 -13.78 3.24 13.13
N HIS A 108 -14.00 2.45 12.07
CA HIS A 108 -14.97 1.35 12.10
C HIS A 108 -14.65 0.32 13.18
N PHE A 109 -13.37 -0.01 13.36
CA PHE A 109 -12.96 -0.91 14.44
C PHE A 109 -13.38 -0.37 15.82
N ASN A 110 -13.08 0.90 16.10
CA ASN A 110 -13.46 1.53 17.37
C ASN A 110 -14.98 1.55 17.59
N GLU A 111 -15.75 1.88 16.55
CA GLU A 111 -17.22 1.90 16.61
C GLU A 111 -17.78 0.49 16.89
N LEU A 112 -17.30 -0.52 16.18
CA LEU A 112 -17.72 -1.91 16.37
C LEU A 112 -17.40 -2.43 17.77
N MET A 113 -16.20 -2.12 18.29
CA MET A 113 -15.81 -2.51 19.64
C MET A 113 -16.65 -1.80 20.70
N ALA A 114 -16.89 -0.49 20.54
CA ALA A 114 -17.74 0.27 21.46
C ALA A 114 -19.17 -0.28 21.50
N ASP A 115 -19.77 -0.54 20.32
CA ASP A 115 -21.11 -1.10 20.21
C ASP A 115 -21.21 -2.50 20.81
N TYR A 116 -20.23 -3.36 20.55
CA TYR A 116 -20.17 -4.70 21.14
C TYR A 116 -20.10 -4.64 22.67
N HIS A 117 -19.22 -3.80 23.23
CA HIS A 117 -19.08 -3.66 24.68
C HIS A 117 -20.33 -3.11 25.33
N LYS A 118 -20.97 -2.11 24.72
CA LYS A 118 -22.25 -1.56 25.20
C LYS A 118 -23.35 -2.62 25.20
N GLN A 119 -23.50 -3.37 24.10
CA GLN A 119 -24.50 -4.45 24.04
C GLN A 119 -24.20 -5.57 25.05
N MET A 120 -22.93 -5.85 25.33
CA MET A 120 -22.53 -6.83 26.33
C MET A 120 -22.91 -6.41 27.73
N GLU A 121 -22.66 -5.15 28.07
CA GLU A 121 -23.06 -4.56 29.34
C GLU A 121 -24.58 -4.68 29.54
N GLU A 122 -25.37 -4.23 28.55
CA GLU A 122 -26.84 -4.31 28.59
C GLU A 122 -27.34 -5.76 28.80
N VAL A 123 -26.72 -6.74 28.15
CA VAL A 123 -27.05 -8.16 28.32
C VAL A 123 -26.69 -8.61 29.75
N LEU A 124 -25.50 -8.30 30.24
CA LEU A 124 -25.06 -8.73 31.57
C LEU A 124 -25.93 -8.11 32.69
N GLU A 125 -26.27 -6.83 32.57
CA GLU A 125 -27.19 -6.14 33.50
C GLU A 125 -28.57 -6.79 33.50
N LYS A 126 -29.13 -7.07 32.31
CA LYS A 126 -30.44 -7.73 32.16
C LYS A 126 -30.48 -9.11 32.84
N PHE A 127 -29.36 -9.82 32.86
CA PHE A 127 -29.24 -11.12 33.54
C PHE A 127 -28.73 -11.02 35.00
N GLY A 128 -28.63 -9.82 35.56
CA GLY A 128 -28.41 -9.60 36.98
C GLY A 128 -26.94 -9.55 37.43
N ALA A 129 -25.99 -9.37 36.52
CA ALA A 129 -24.56 -9.28 36.87
C ALA A 129 -24.22 -8.09 37.80
N GLY A 130 -25.04 -7.04 37.80
CA GLY A 130 -24.91 -5.88 38.71
C GLY A 130 -25.65 -6.02 40.06
N LYS A 131 -26.35 -7.15 40.31
CA LYS A 131 -27.00 -7.43 41.60
C LYS A 131 -26.09 -8.28 42.47
N VAL A 132 -25.01 -7.68 42.96
CA VAL A 132 -24.25 -8.15 44.13
C VAL A 132 -24.26 -7.05 45.16
#